data_AF-A0A6N6L206-F1
#
_entry.id   AF-A0A6N6L206-F1
#
_cell.length_a   1.000
_cell.length_b   1.000
_cell.length_c   1.000
_cell.angle_alpha   90.00
_cell.angle_beta   90.00
_cell.angle_gamma   90.00
#
_symmetry.space_group_name_H-M   'P 1'
#
loop_
_entity.id
_entity.type
_entity.pdbx_description
1 polymer ?
#
loop_
_entity_poly.entity_id
_entity_poly.type
_entity_poly.pdbx_seq_one_letter_code
_entity_poly.pdbx_strand_id
1 'polypeptide(L)'
;MKETKLFGKLLPANIDIQGILKKVRKKYDLPEIELGDDPMESYIGHDLDYESIYREIEEGVQKIEWPMPESFKALYLAHKTGKITLSKAAEDASEELQNEIKILMQGYIQILIPTFTRIDAMIEQTTNYAFTYLITGETPEVDESWFGEVQTREMFGETMIIAQASSASDVKAISDQFRAEHRRVFGEQPKITKGRLNAADHLRMKYEGKSISDIADNYILRHPTEFPKDPRSKKYRTAKKKKEQSIKKSMQRLEEVFRSKIGDKK
;
A
#
# COMPACT_ATOMS: atom_id res chain seq x y z
N MET A 1 -6.19 18.01 -3.27
CA MET A 1 -5.82 17.82 -4.70
C MET A 1 -6.95 18.28 -5.62
N LYS A 2 -6.73 18.54 -6.92
CA LYS A 2 -7.83 18.95 -7.83
C LYS A 2 -8.67 17.75 -8.28
N GLU A 3 -8.07 16.57 -8.27
CA GLU A 3 -8.62 15.31 -8.73
C GLU A 3 -9.70 14.77 -7.78
N THR A 4 -9.52 14.84 -6.46
CA THR A 4 -10.52 14.37 -5.46
C THR A 4 -11.84 15.13 -5.54
N LYS A 5 -11.76 16.45 -5.72
CA LYS A 5 -12.92 17.32 -6.00
C LYS A 5 -13.62 16.95 -7.31
N LEU A 6 -12.86 16.65 -8.35
CA LEU A 6 -13.40 16.27 -9.65
C LEU A 6 -14.09 14.90 -9.57
N PHE A 7 -13.46 13.90 -8.96
CA PHE A 7 -14.06 12.58 -8.77
C PHE A 7 -15.31 12.63 -7.91
N GLY A 8 -15.31 13.45 -6.84
CA GLY A 8 -16.51 13.65 -6.02
C GLY A 8 -17.68 14.12 -6.85
N LYS A 9 -17.48 15.14 -7.68
CA LYS A 9 -18.51 15.67 -8.58
C LYS A 9 -18.95 14.68 -9.66
N LEU A 10 -18.06 13.80 -10.12
CA LEU A 10 -18.35 12.83 -11.18
C LEU A 10 -19.05 11.57 -10.66
N LEU A 11 -18.92 11.25 -9.37
CA LEU A 11 -19.42 10.01 -8.79
C LEU A 11 -20.96 9.90 -8.87
N PRO A 12 -21.74 10.94 -8.52
CA PRO A 12 -23.19 10.94 -8.72
C PRO A 12 -23.60 11.06 -10.19
N ALA A 13 -22.69 11.48 -11.08
CA ALA A 13 -22.94 11.53 -12.53
C ALA A 13 -22.67 10.18 -13.22
N ASN A 14 -22.15 9.18 -12.51
CA ASN A 14 -22.02 7.82 -13.01
C ASN A 14 -23.40 7.26 -13.40
N ILE A 15 -23.50 6.56 -14.53
CA ILE A 15 -24.77 6.10 -15.09
C ILE A 15 -25.52 5.13 -14.16
N ASP A 16 -24.80 4.30 -13.42
CA ASP A 16 -25.37 3.32 -12.49
C ASP A 16 -25.92 4.03 -11.26
N ILE A 17 -25.19 5.02 -10.74
CA ILE A 17 -25.63 5.85 -9.61
C ILE A 17 -26.82 6.74 -10.01
N GLN A 18 -26.76 7.40 -11.16
CA GLN A 18 -27.88 8.17 -11.73
C GLN A 18 -29.15 7.32 -11.88
N GLY A 19 -29.00 6.05 -12.31
CA GLY A 19 -30.11 5.11 -12.41
C GLY A 19 -30.78 4.84 -11.07
N ILE A 20 -30.00 4.70 -9.99
CA ILE A 20 -30.51 4.53 -8.62
C ILE A 20 -31.22 5.80 -8.17
N LEU A 21 -30.56 6.95 -8.29
CA LEU A 21 -31.10 8.25 -7.85
C LEU A 21 -32.42 8.59 -8.55
N LYS A 22 -32.54 8.36 -9.86
CA LYS A 22 -33.79 8.59 -10.60
C LYS A 22 -34.95 7.71 -10.13
N LYS A 23 -34.68 6.45 -9.76
CA LYS A 23 -35.70 5.54 -9.22
C LYS A 23 -36.19 6.03 -7.86
N VAL A 24 -35.27 6.43 -6.99
CA VAL A 24 -35.58 6.95 -5.65
C VAL A 24 -36.35 8.26 -5.76
N ARG A 25 -35.89 9.23 -6.57
CA ARG A 25 -36.61 10.48 -6.84
C ARG A 25 -38.06 10.23 -7.26
N LYS A 26 -38.28 9.32 -8.20
CA LYS A 26 -39.62 8.98 -8.68
C LYS A 26 -40.49 8.30 -7.62
N LYS A 27 -39.92 7.43 -6.79
CA LYS A 27 -40.67 6.67 -5.78
C LYS A 27 -41.16 7.56 -4.63
N TYR A 28 -40.31 8.50 -4.20
CA TYR A 28 -40.58 9.40 -3.08
C TYR A 28 -41.06 10.79 -3.50
N ASP A 29 -41.32 10.99 -4.80
CA ASP A 29 -41.75 12.26 -5.39
C ASP A 29 -40.83 13.44 -5.00
N LEU A 30 -39.51 13.20 -5.08
CA LEU A 30 -38.50 14.20 -4.69
C LEU A 30 -38.28 15.20 -5.83
N PRO A 31 -38.31 16.52 -5.55
CA PRO A 31 -38.00 17.55 -6.53
C PRO A 31 -36.54 17.46 -7.00
N GLU A 32 -36.29 17.84 -8.25
CA GLU A 32 -34.93 18.03 -8.77
C GLU A 32 -34.31 19.26 -8.10
N ILE A 33 -33.07 19.11 -7.62
CA ILE A 33 -32.33 20.17 -6.92
C ILE A 33 -31.14 20.52 -7.79
N GLU A 34 -31.11 21.75 -8.28
CA GLU A 34 -30.01 22.28 -9.06
C GLU A 34 -28.92 22.88 -8.16
N LEU A 35 -27.74 23.08 -8.75
CA LEU A 35 -26.60 23.66 -8.06
C LEU A 35 -26.88 25.13 -7.76
N GLY A 36 -27.12 25.45 -6.47
CA GLY A 36 -27.40 26.81 -6.00
C GLY A 36 -28.84 27.03 -5.51
N ASP A 37 -29.72 26.04 -5.65
CA ASP A 37 -31.03 26.04 -5.00
C ASP A 37 -30.87 25.93 -3.47
N ASP A 38 -31.81 26.48 -2.70
CA ASP A 38 -31.92 26.18 -1.28
C ASP A 38 -32.58 24.79 -1.14
N PRO A 39 -31.83 23.76 -0.72
CA PRO A 39 -32.37 22.41 -0.65
C PRO A 39 -33.49 22.29 0.40
N MET A 40 -33.40 23.07 1.48
CA MET A 40 -34.39 23.01 2.56
C MET A 40 -35.73 23.60 2.12
N GLU A 41 -35.73 24.66 1.30
CA GLU A 41 -36.96 25.21 0.75
C GLU A 41 -37.66 24.24 -0.20
N SER A 42 -36.88 23.45 -0.95
CA SER A 42 -37.40 22.47 -1.91
C SER A 42 -38.16 21.32 -1.25
N TYR A 43 -37.88 21.00 0.02
CA TYR A 43 -38.54 19.92 0.75
C TYR A 43 -39.63 20.38 1.73
N ILE A 44 -39.96 21.68 1.77
CA ILE A 44 -41.03 22.19 2.64
C ILE A 44 -42.36 21.51 2.29
N GLY A 45 -42.95 20.82 3.26
CA GLY A 45 -44.23 20.12 3.11
C GLY A 45 -44.12 18.64 2.71
N HIS A 46 -42.90 18.13 2.48
CA HIS A 46 -42.67 16.69 2.29
C HIS A 46 -42.33 16.01 3.62
N ASP A 47 -43.07 14.95 3.97
CA ASP A 47 -42.73 14.03 5.06
C ASP A 47 -41.87 12.89 4.50
N LEU A 48 -40.56 13.08 4.53
CA LEU A 48 -39.60 12.16 3.93
C LEU A 48 -39.04 11.18 4.96
N ASP A 49 -39.19 9.89 4.69
CA ASP A 49 -38.47 8.84 5.40
C ASP A 49 -37.03 8.75 4.85
N TYR A 50 -36.16 9.61 5.38
CA TYR A 50 -34.75 9.65 5.01
C TYR A 50 -34.03 8.31 5.24
N GLU A 51 -34.46 7.52 6.23
CA GLU A 51 -33.85 6.23 6.52
C GLU A 51 -34.18 5.21 5.44
N SER A 52 -35.45 5.14 5.01
CA SER A 52 -35.85 4.27 3.89
C SER A 52 -35.23 4.70 2.57
N ILE A 53 -35.15 6.01 2.31
CA ILE A 53 -34.46 6.56 1.13
C ILE A 53 -32.98 6.13 1.13
N TYR A 54 -32.29 6.29 2.26
CA TYR A 54 -30.89 5.91 2.40
C TYR A 54 -30.67 4.42 2.13
N ARG A 55 -31.46 3.55 2.76
CA ARG A 55 -31.36 2.08 2.58
C ARG A 55 -31.59 1.66 1.13
N GLU A 56 -32.51 2.29 0.42
CA GLU A 56 -32.74 1.98 -1.00
C GLU A 56 -31.58 2.39 -1.89
N ILE A 57 -30.94 3.52 -1.60
CA ILE A 57 -29.71 3.93 -2.29
C ILE A 57 -28.61 2.90 -2.00
N GLU A 58 -28.43 2.53 -0.73
CA GLU A 58 -27.43 1.55 -0.30
C GLU A 58 -27.60 0.20 -1.02
N GLU A 59 -28.82 -0.34 -1.04
CA GLU A 59 -29.16 -1.57 -1.77
C GLU A 59 -28.88 -1.45 -3.27
N GLY A 60 -29.13 -0.27 -3.85
CA GLY A 60 -28.81 0.03 -5.24
C GLY A 60 -27.30 -0.03 -5.48
N VAL A 61 -26.52 0.66 -4.64
CA VAL A 61 -25.06 0.74 -4.73
C VAL A 61 -24.41 -0.64 -4.55
N GLN A 62 -24.92 -1.47 -3.64
CA GLN A 62 -24.46 -2.85 -3.45
C GLN A 62 -24.67 -3.73 -4.69
N LYS A 63 -25.67 -3.42 -5.53
CA LYS A 63 -26.00 -4.16 -6.75
C LYS A 63 -25.21 -3.70 -7.98
N ILE A 64 -24.45 -2.60 -7.88
CA ILE A 64 -23.59 -2.14 -8.96
C ILE A 64 -22.54 -3.21 -9.26
N GLU A 65 -22.30 -3.46 -10.54
CA GLU A 65 -21.25 -4.37 -10.97
C GLU A 65 -19.88 -3.68 -10.79
N TRP A 66 -19.36 -3.77 -9.57
CA TRP A 66 -18.00 -3.33 -9.26
C TRP A 66 -17.00 -4.15 -10.08
N PRO A 67 -15.92 -3.53 -10.58
CA PRO A 67 -14.91 -4.19 -11.41
C PRO A 67 -14.02 -5.14 -10.58
N MET A 68 -14.63 -6.15 -9.97
CA MET A 68 -14.00 -7.18 -9.18
C MET A 68 -14.01 -8.49 -9.98
N PRO A 69 -12.91 -9.27 -9.98
CA PRO A 69 -12.94 -10.61 -10.55
C PRO A 69 -14.04 -11.47 -9.92
N GLU A 70 -14.74 -12.28 -10.71
CA GLU A 70 -15.84 -13.13 -10.22
C GLU A 70 -15.44 -14.06 -9.07
N SER A 71 -14.20 -14.57 -9.10
CA SER A 71 -13.64 -15.37 -7.99
C SER A 71 -13.54 -14.58 -6.68
N PHE A 72 -13.20 -13.29 -6.77
CA PHE A 72 -13.11 -12.41 -5.62
C PHE A 72 -14.50 -12.03 -5.10
N LYS A 73 -15.45 -11.77 -6.00
CA LYS A 73 -16.86 -11.52 -5.68
C LYS A 73 -17.49 -12.69 -4.92
N ALA A 74 -17.19 -13.93 -5.32
CA ALA A 74 -17.65 -15.12 -4.62
C ALA A 74 -17.12 -15.20 -3.17
N LEU A 75 -15.85 -14.85 -2.94
CA LEU A 75 -15.26 -14.82 -1.60
C LEU A 75 -15.87 -13.70 -0.73
N TYR A 76 -16.10 -12.52 -1.31
CA TYR A 76 -16.78 -11.42 -0.63
C TYR A 76 -18.22 -11.80 -0.24
N LEU A 77 -18.99 -12.39 -1.15
CA LEU A 77 -20.34 -12.88 -0.85
C LEU A 77 -20.33 -13.99 0.21
N ALA A 78 -19.36 -14.89 0.16
CA ALA A 78 -19.19 -15.93 1.18
C ALA A 78 -18.89 -15.33 2.56
N HIS A 79 -18.09 -14.26 2.62
CA HIS A 79 -17.87 -13.50 3.85
C HIS A 79 -19.16 -12.85 4.36
N LYS A 80 -19.90 -12.14 3.51
CA LYS A 80 -21.13 -11.42 3.90
C LYS A 80 -22.25 -12.36 4.35
N THR A 81 -22.36 -13.55 3.74
CA THR A 81 -23.45 -14.51 4.01
C THR A 81 -23.08 -15.63 4.98
N GLY A 82 -21.78 -15.79 5.28
CA GLY A 82 -21.25 -16.93 6.04
C GLY A 82 -21.32 -18.27 5.29
N LYS A 83 -21.69 -18.27 3.99
CA LYS A 83 -21.88 -19.49 3.19
C LYS A 83 -20.80 -19.59 2.11
N ILE A 84 -19.99 -20.63 2.20
CA ILE A 84 -19.02 -20.96 1.15
C ILE A 84 -19.69 -21.84 0.10
N THR A 85 -19.71 -21.35 -1.13
CA THR A 85 -20.14 -22.14 -2.30
C THR A 85 -18.92 -22.82 -2.88
N LEU A 86 -18.95 -24.15 -2.94
CA LEU A 86 -17.88 -24.94 -3.54
C LEU A 86 -18.02 -24.91 -5.05
N SER A 87 -16.91 -25.11 -5.76
CA SER A 87 -16.99 -25.38 -7.19
C SER A 87 -17.57 -26.77 -7.42
N LYS A 88 -18.19 -26.99 -8.59
CA LYS A 88 -18.76 -28.29 -8.96
C LYS A 88 -17.76 -29.45 -8.80
N ALA A 89 -16.49 -29.22 -9.16
CA ALA A 89 -15.43 -30.22 -9.00
C ALA A 89 -15.12 -30.54 -7.52
N ALA A 90 -15.29 -29.58 -6.61
CA ALA A 90 -15.15 -29.80 -5.18
C ALA A 90 -16.41 -30.42 -4.56
N GLU A 91 -17.61 -30.19 -5.14
CA GLU A 91 -18.85 -30.83 -4.71
C GLU A 91 -18.89 -32.33 -5.02
N ASP A 92 -18.22 -32.77 -6.10
CA ASP A 92 -18.11 -34.19 -6.46
C ASP A 92 -17.09 -34.96 -5.59
N ALA A 93 -16.37 -34.27 -4.70
CA ALA A 93 -15.40 -34.87 -3.78
C ALA A 93 -16.06 -35.53 -2.56
N SER A 94 -15.28 -36.30 -1.78
CA SER A 94 -15.75 -36.86 -0.51
C SER A 94 -16.14 -35.76 0.47
N GLU A 95 -17.11 -36.03 1.36
CA GLU A 95 -17.55 -35.07 2.39
C GLU A 95 -16.41 -34.57 3.28
N GLU A 96 -15.45 -35.44 3.59
CA GLU A 96 -14.26 -35.09 4.35
C GLU A 96 -13.41 -34.04 3.62
N LEU A 97 -13.12 -34.27 2.33
CA LEU A 97 -12.36 -33.32 1.52
C LEU A 97 -13.14 -32.00 1.30
N GLN A 98 -14.47 -32.07 1.14
CA GLN A 98 -15.32 -30.87 1.07
C GLN A 98 -15.21 -30.02 2.34
N ASN A 99 -15.19 -30.65 3.52
CA ASN A 99 -15.05 -29.95 4.79
C ASN A 99 -13.66 -29.33 4.95
N GLU A 100 -12.60 -30.05 4.55
CA GLU A 100 -11.23 -29.50 4.53
C GLU A 100 -11.11 -28.28 3.60
N ILE A 101 -11.70 -28.35 2.41
CA ILE A 101 -11.72 -27.23 1.46
C ILE A 101 -12.46 -26.03 2.05
N LYS A 102 -13.62 -26.25 2.69
CA LYS A 102 -14.37 -25.17 3.37
C LYS A 102 -13.54 -24.53 4.47
N ILE A 103 -12.85 -25.32 5.31
CA ILE A 103 -11.96 -24.81 6.36
C ILE A 103 -10.83 -23.97 5.76
N LEU A 104 -10.19 -24.46 4.69
CA LEU A 104 -9.13 -23.73 3.99
C LEU A 104 -9.65 -22.40 3.42
N MET A 105 -10.82 -22.40 2.79
CA MET A 105 -11.47 -21.21 2.26
C MET A 105 -11.86 -20.23 3.37
N GLN A 106 -12.34 -20.70 4.53
CA GLN A 106 -12.58 -19.84 5.69
C GLN A 106 -11.29 -19.18 6.17
N GLY A 107 -10.19 -19.93 6.24
CA GLY A 107 -8.87 -19.40 6.56
C GLY A 107 -8.44 -18.30 5.58
N TYR A 108 -8.68 -18.50 4.29
CA TYR A 108 -8.37 -17.51 3.26
C TYR A 108 -9.27 -16.26 3.36
N ILE A 109 -10.56 -16.44 3.65
CA ILE A 109 -11.49 -15.32 3.91
C ILE A 109 -11.01 -14.48 5.08
N GLN A 110 -10.53 -15.09 6.18
CA GLN A 110 -10.00 -14.35 7.34
C GLN A 110 -8.84 -13.43 6.97
N ILE A 111 -7.97 -13.86 6.05
CA ILE A 111 -6.87 -13.03 5.52
C ILE A 111 -7.42 -11.84 4.72
N LEU A 112 -8.55 -12.02 4.03
CA LEU A 112 -9.18 -11.01 3.18
C LEU A 112 -10.17 -10.09 3.91
N ILE A 113 -10.56 -10.37 5.16
CA ILE A 113 -11.50 -9.54 5.93
C ILE A 113 -11.17 -8.05 5.84
N PRO A 114 -9.91 -7.60 6.05
CA PRO A 114 -9.62 -6.17 5.98
C PRO A 114 -9.89 -5.54 4.61
N THR A 115 -9.74 -6.32 3.53
CA THR A 115 -10.09 -5.88 2.17
C THR A 115 -11.60 -5.78 2.02
N PHE A 116 -12.34 -6.75 2.57
CA PHE A 116 -13.81 -6.70 2.57
C PHE A 116 -14.37 -5.53 3.38
N THR A 117 -13.78 -5.22 4.54
CA THR A 117 -14.14 -4.02 5.32
C THR A 117 -13.95 -2.73 4.53
N ARG A 118 -12.93 -2.65 3.66
CA ARG A 118 -12.74 -1.48 2.79
C ARG A 118 -13.76 -1.38 1.69
N ILE A 119 -14.16 -2.51 1.12
CA ILE A 119 -15.23 -2.54 0.12
C ILE A 119 -16.53 -2.09 0.76
N ASP A 120 -16.84 -2.58 1.97
CA ASP A 120 -18.00 -2.13 2.74
C ASP A 120 -17.95 -0.61 2.99
N ALA A 121 -16.80 -0.08 3.43
CA ALA A 121 -16.63 1.36 3.63
C ALA A 121 -16.77 2.17 2.33
N MET A 122 -16.28 1.65 1.20
CA MET A 122 -16.43 2.29 -0.12
C MET A 122 -17.90 2.33 -0.56
N ILE A 123 -18.67 1.25 -0.30
CA ILE A 123 -20.11 1.17 -0.57
C ILE A 123 -20.87 2.19 0.29
N GLU A 124 -20.59 2.21 1.60
CA GLU A 124 -21.20 3.15 2.54
C GLU A 124 -20.92 4.60 2.13
N GLN A 125 -19.67 4.92 1.81
CA GLN A 125 -19.27 6.26 1.41
C GLN A 125 -19.87 6.68 0.07
N THR A 126 -19.95 5.76 -0.90
CA THR A 126 -20.67 5.98 -2.17
C THR A 126 -22.14 6.28 -1.91
N THR A 127 -22.77 5.53 -1.00
CA THR A 127 -24.16 5.73 -0.57
C THR A 127 -24.34 7.11 0.05
N ASN A 128 -23.44 7.51 0.96
CA ASN A 128 -23.45 8.83 1.58
C ASN A 128 -23.32 9.95 0.55
N TYR A 129 -22.48 9.78 -0.47
CA TYR A 129 -22.30 10.76 -1.53
C TYR A 129 -23.52 10.85 -2.44
N ALA A 130 -24.10 9.72 -2.82
CA ALA A 130 -25.32 9.66 -3.61
C ALA A 130 -26.51 10.26 -2.85
N PHE A 131 -26.67 9.94 -1.57
CA PHE A 131 -27.71 10.50 -0.70
C PHE A 131 -27.51 12.01 -0.50
N THR A 132 -26.30 12.47 -0.19
CA THR A 132 -26.01 13.90 -0.07
C THR A 132 -26.37 14.63 -1.37
N TYR A 133 -25.93 14.10 -2.51
CA TYR A 133 -26.24 14.70 -3.81
C TYR A 133 -27.73 14.69 -4.14
N LEU A 134 -28.46 13.63 -3.76
CA LEU A 134 -29.91 13.56 -3.92
C LEU A 134 -30.61 14.72 -3.21
N ILE A 135 -30.15 15.01 -1.98
CA ILE A 135 -30.77 15.98 -1.07
C ILE A 135 -30.26 17.40 -1.30
N THR A 136 -29.03 17.61 -1.75
CA THR A 136 -28.44 18.96 -1.79
C THR A 136 -28.02 19.42 -3.19
N GLY A 137 -27.99 18.52 -4.18
CA GLY A 137 -27.40 18.80 -5.49
C GLY A 137 -25.87 18.92 -5.46
N GLU A 138 -25.24 18.81 -4.29
CA GLU A 138 -23.80 18.91 -4.10
C GLU A 138 -23.17 17.54 -3.81
N THR A 139 -21.89 17.39 -4.16
CA THR A 139 -21.13 16.20 -3.77
C THR A 139 -19.92 16.58 -2.95
N PRO A 140 -19.72 15.96 -1.78
CA PRO A 140 -18.49 16.15 -1.01
C PRO A 140 -17.26 15.65 -1.78
N GLU A 141 -16.08 16.08 -1.32
CA GLU A 141 -14.81 15.59 -1.85
C GLU A 141 -14.61 14.11 -1.51
N VAL A 142 -14.09 13.33 -2.46
CA VAL A 142 -13.73 11.93 -2.23
C VAL A 142 -12.49 11.86 -1.33
N ASP A 143 -12.47 10.90 -0.42
CA ASP A 143 -11.32 10.62 0.44
C ASP A 143 -10.08 10.25 -0.40
N GLU A 144 -8.93 10.85 -0.07
CA GLU A 144 -7.66 10.58 -0.75
C GLU A 144 -7.22 9.12 -0.62
N SER A 145 -7.63 8.43 0.45
CA SER A 145 -7.35 7.02 0.70
C SER A 145 -7.91 6.07 -0.36
N TRP A 146 -8.92 6.50 -1.12
CA TRP A 146 -9.44 5.74 -2.27
C TRP A 146 -8.41 5.59 -3.39
N PHE A 147 -7.53 6.59 -3.51
CA PHE A 147 -6.55 6.63 -4.57
C PHE A 147 -5.25 5.98 -4.11
N GLY A 148 -4.82 6.23 -2.87
CA GLY A 148 -3.66 5.55 -2.31
C GLY A 148 -3.52 5.77 -0.82
N GLU A 149 -2.84 4.83 -0.17
CA GLU A 149 -2.62 4.84 1.26
C GLU A 149 -1.34 4.08 1.62
N VAL A 150 -0.87 4.34 2.84
CA VAL A 150 0.19 3.58 3.48
C VAL A 150 -0.34 3.04 4.80
N GLN A 151 -0.17 1.74 5.01
CA GLN A 151 -0.67 1.05 6.19
C GLN A 151 0.38 0.12 6.78
N THR A 152 0.37 0.00 8.10
CA THR A 152 1.18 -0.95 8.85
C THR A 152 0.30 -2.10 9.34
N ARG A 153 0.73 -3.35 9.14
CA ARG A 153 0.00 -4.54 9.58
C ARG A 153 0.96 -5.64 10.02
N GLU A 154 0.52 -6.48 10.94
CA GLU A 154 1.20 -7.73 11.24
C GLU A 154 0.74 -8.81 10.27
N MET A 155 1.68 -9.44 9.56
CA MET A 155 1.44 -10.59 8.71
C MET A 155 2.52 -11.64 8.99
N PHE A 156 2.10 -12.87 9.24
CA PHE A 156 3.00 -14.00 9.51
C PHE A 156 3.96 -13.78 10.70
N GLY A 157 3.53 -13.01 11.71
CA GLY A 157 4.37 -12.68 12.88
C GLY A 157 5.39 -11.57 12.62
N GLU A 158 5.38 -10.96 11.44
CA GLU A 158 6.24 -9.84 11.09
C GLU A 158 5.40 -8.57 10.86
N THR A 159 5.90 -7.43 11.32
CA THR A 159 5.32 -6.14 10.97
C THR A 159 5.70 -5.78 9.54
N MET A 160 4.70 -5.54 8.70
CA MET A 160 4.86 -5.11 7.32
C MET A 160 4.24 -3.74 7.09
N ILE A 161 4.87 -2.94 6.23
CA ILE A 161 4.31 -1.68 5.74
C ILE A 161 3.96 -1.88 4.27
N ILE A 162 2.71 -1.62 3.94
CA ILE A 162 2.16 -1.77 2.59
C ILE A 162 1.78 -0.39 2.08
N ALA A 163 2.34 0.01 0.94
CA ALA A 163 1.90 1.18 0.19
C ALA A 163 1.07 0.72 -1.00
N GLN A 164 -0.11 1.30 -1.15
CA GLN A 164 -1.01 1.08 -2.29
C GLN A 164 -1.26 2.42 -2.96
N ALA A 165 -1.15 2.47 -4.28
CA ALA A 165 -1.39 3.68 -5.05
C ALA A 165 -1.98 3.32 -6.41
N SER A 166 -3.08 3.99 -6.75
CA SER A 166 -3.67 4.03 -8.08
C SER A 166 -2.96 5.05 -8.98
N SER A 167 -3.28 5.04 -10.27
CA SER A 167 -2.79 6.02 -11.24
C SER A 167 -3.21 7.47 -10.94
N ALA A 168 -4.24 7.67 -10.13
CA ALA A 168 -4.74 9.00 -9.73
C ALA A 168 -4.09 9.52 -8.44
N SER A 169 -3.21 8.74 -7.80
CA SER A 169 -2.56 9.15 -6.55
C SER A 169 -1.41 10.13 -6.79
N ASP A 170 -1.16 11.01 -5.82
CA ASP A 170 0.14 11.69 -5.72
C ASP A 170 1.21 10.69 -5.22
N VAL A 171 1.94 10.11 -6.17
CA VAL A 171 3.01 9.14 -5.90
C VAL A 171 4.07 9.69 -4.94
N LYS A 172 4.33 10.99 -4.97
CA LYS A 172 5.31 11.62 -4.07
C LYS A 172 4.75 11.66 -2.65
N ALA A 173 3.49 12.05 -2.48
CA ALA A 173 2.82 12.03 -1.18
C ALA A 173 2.81 10.63 -0.57
N ILE A 174 2.45 9.60 -1.35
CA ILE A 174 2.48 8.20 -0.91
C ILE A 174 3.91 7.75 -0.55
N SER A 175 4.91 8.13 -1.35
CA SER A 175 6.31 7.81 -1.04
C SER A 175 6.77 8.44 0.27
N ASP A 176 6.38 9.69 0.53
CA ASP A 176 6.73 10.40 1.75
C ASP A 176 5.99 9.82 2.97
N GLN A 177 4.72 9.44 2.84
CA GLN A 177 3.98 8.68 3.86
C GLN A 177 4.66 7.34 4.17
N PHE A 178 5.07 6.59 3.14
CA PHE A 178 5.75 5.31 3.32
C PHE A 178 7.08 5.48 4.06
N ARG A 179 7.86 6.50 3.70
CA ARG A 179 9.12 6.80 4.38
C ARG A 179 8.90 7.20 5.84
N ALA A 180 7.88 7.99 6.11
CA ALA A 180 7.53 8.39 7.47
C ALA A 180 7.14 7.16 8.30
N GLU A 181 6.29 6.30 7.75
CA GLU A 181 5.81 5.10 8.42
C GLU A 181 6.93 4.08 8.62
N HIS A 182 7.80 3.90 7.62
CA HIS A 182 8.99 3.07 7.75
C HIS A 182 9.92 3.54 8.86
N ARG A 183 10.17 4.86 8.97
CA ARG A 183 10.97 5.40 10.07
C ARG A 183 10.29 5.19 11.42
N ARG A 184 8.97 5.33 11.48
CA ARG A 184 8.18 5.12 12.70
C ARG A 184 8.26 3.67 13.20
N VAL A 185 8.13 2.69 12.29
CA VAL A 185 8.07 1.26 12.63
C VAL A 185 9.46 0.65 12.81
N PHE A 186 10.39 0.92 11.88
CA PHE A 186 11.69 0.24 11.83
C PHE A 186 12.88 1.11 12.22
N GLY A 187 12.63 2.38 12.58
CA GLY A 187 13.68 3.36 12.89
C GLY A 187 14.44 3.85 11.65
N GLU A 188 15.47 4.66 11.88
CA GLU A 188 16.37 5.10 10.81
C GLU A 188 17.34 3.98 10.41
N GLN A 189 17.17 3.46 9.20
CA GLN A 189 18.14 2.53 8.64
C GLN A 189 19.42 3.27 8.20
N PRO A 190 20.61 2.72 8.47
CA PRO A 190 21.86 3.34 8.04
C PRO A 190 21.92 3.39 6.50
N LYS A 191 21.99 4.59 5.91
CA LYS A 191 22.19 4.72 4.45
C LYS A 191 23.44 3.94 4.01
N ILE A 192 23.28 3.00 3.08
CA ILE A 192 24.42 2.29 2.48
C ILE A 192 25.13 3.26 1.53
N THR A 193 26.32 3.73 1.92
CA THR A 193 27.14 4.61 1.08
C THR A 193 28.13 3.80 0.24
N LYS A 194 28.64 4.35 -0.86
CA LYS A 194 29.72 3.73 -1.66
C LYS A 194 30.93 3.35 -0.80
N GLY A 195 31.25 4.15 0.22
CA GLY A 195 32.28 3.85 1.20
C GLY A 195 31.99 2.60 2.05
N ARG A 196 30.72 2.40 2.46
CA ARG A 196 30.29 1.19 3.20
C ARG A 196 30.34 -0.07 2.33
N LEU A 197 29.95 0.03 1.06
CA LEU A 197 30.07 -1.08 0.11
C LEU A 197 31.53 -1.49 -0.12
N ASN A 198 32.42 -0.52 -0.33
CA ASN A 198 33.85 -0.79 -0.49
C ASN A 198 34.45 -1.43 0.78
N ALA A 199 34.06 -0.94 1.96
CA ALA A 199 34.51 -1.52 3.23
C ALA A 199 34.02 -2.96 3.40
N ALA A 200 32.79 -3.28 2.97
CA ALA A 200 32.26 -4.64 2.99
C ALA A 200 33.00 -5.57 2.01
N ASP A 201 33.33 -5.11 0.79
CA ASP A 201 34.12 -5.91 -0.16
C ASP A 201 35.54 -6.17 0.36
N HIS A 202 36.19 -5.18 0.98
CA HIS A 202 37.49 -5.40 1.64
C HIS A 202 37.38 -6.43 2.78
N LEU A 203 36.32 -6.37 3.58
CA LEU A 203 36.11 -7.30 4.68
C LEU A 203 35.87 -8.74 4.18
N ARG A 204 35.10 -8.90 3.10
CA ARG A 204 34.95 -10.19 2.39
C ARG A 204 36.30 -10.73 1.94
N MET A 205 37.11 -9.90 1.26
CA MET A 205 38.45 -10.30 0.81
C MET A 205 39.38 -10.72 1.97
N LYS A 206 39.28 -10.04 3.13
CA LYS A 206 40.01 -10.42 4.34
C LYS A 206 39.57 -11.80 4.85
N TYR A 207 38.27 -12.09 4.88
CA TYR A 207 37.76 -13.41 5.27
C TYR A 207 38.12 -14.52 4.27
N GLU A 208 38.36 -14.17 3.01
CA GLU A 208 38.93 -15.06 1.99
C GLU A 208 40.46 -15.24 2.11
N GLY A 209 41.09 -14.67 3.14
CA GLY A 209 42.50 -14.82 3.44
C GLY A 209 43.44 -13.84 2.71
N LYS A 210 42.91 -12.84 1.99
CA LYS A 210 43.76 -11.84 1.31
C LYS A 210 44.42 -10.90 2.30
N SER A 211 45.70 -10.59 2.08
CA SER A 211 46.41 -9.61 2.91
C SER A 211 45.92 -8.18 2.62
N ILE A 212 46.14 -7.26 3.56
CA ILE A 212 45.80 -5.84 3.36
C ILE A 212 46.53 -5.26 2.13
N SER A 213 47.76 -5.72 1.86
CA SER A 213 48.51 -5.32 0.66
C SER A 213 47.79 -5.79 -0.61
N ASP A 214 47.35 -7.04 -0.66
CA ASP A 214 46.67 -7.59 -1.86
C ASP A 214 45.33 -6.91 -2.13
N ILE A 215 44.62 -6.54 -1.06
CA ILE A 215 43.37 -5.76 -1.16
C ILE A 215 43.67 -4.36 -1.68
N ALA A 216 44.74 -3.71 -1.19
CA ALA A 216 45.16 -2.41 -1.67
C ALA A 216 45.60 -2.46 -3.15
N ASP A 217 46.32 -3.50 -3.56
CA ASP A 217 46.73 -3.71 -4.94
C ASP A 217 45.52 -3.95 -5.86
N ASN A 218 44.52 -4.74 -5.42
CA ASN A 218 43.25 -4.88 -6.13
C ASN A 218 42.52 -3.54 -6.29
N TYR A 219 42.53 -2.69 -5.26
CA TYR A 219 41.93 -1.37 -5.33
C TYR A 219 42.65 -0.48 -6.36
N ILE A 220 43.99 -0.47 -6.35
CA ILE A 220 44.81 0.32 -7.27
C ILE A 220 44.57 -0.11 -8.72
N LEU A 221 44.48 -1.41 -8.99
CA LEU A 221 44.17 -1.94 -10.32
C LEU A 221 42.82 -1.44 -10.84
N ARG A 222 41.83 -1.30 -9.97
CA ARG A 222 40.49 -0.79 -10.31
C ARG A 222 40.43 0.75 -10.41
N HIS A 223 41.43 1.46 -9.87
CA HIS A 223 41.46 2.92 -9.80
C HIS A 223 42.85 3.48 -10.19
N PRO A 224 43.38 3.18 -11.38
CA PRO A 224 44.74 3.52 -11.76
C PRO A 224 45.00 5.03 -11.82
N THR A 225 43.95 5.84 -12.01
CA THR A 225 44.02 7.31 -12.04
C THR A 225 44.17 7.94 -10.66
N GLU A 226 43.83 7.22 -9.58
CA GLU A 226 43.98 7.71 -8.19
C GLU A 226 45.41 7.57 -7.67
N PHE A 227 46.29 6.89 -8.40
CA PHE A 227 47.65 6.56 -7.98
C PHE A 227 48.71 7.04 -8.97
N PRO A 228 49.94 7.34 -8.51
CA PRO A 228 51.05 7.64 -9.40
C PRO A 228 51.33 6.49 -10.39
N LYS A 229 51.63 6.82 -11.65
CA LYS A 229 51.81 5.80 -12.71
C LYS A 229 53.00 4.87 -12.50
N ASP A 230 54.06 5.33 -11.84
CA ASP A 230 55.27 4.54 -11.59
C ASP A 230 55.19 3.82 -10.23
N PRO A 231 55.08 2.47 -10.22
CA PRO A 231 55.02 1.67 -8.99
C PRO A 231 56.30 1.72 -8.15
N ARG A 232 57.44 2.06 -8.77
CA ARG A 232 58.74 2.15 -8.09
C ARG A 232 58.95 3.49 -7.41
N SER A 233 58.16 4.50 -7.75
CA SER A 233 58.29 5.85 -7.19
C SER A 233 58.00 5.90 -5.69
N LYS A 234 58.74 6.74 -4.95
CA LYS A 234 58.49 7.02 -3.52
C LYS A 234 57.06 7.52 -3.30
N LYS A 235 56.52 8.29 -4.25
CA LYS A 235 55.14 8.80 -4.22
C LYS A 235 54.12 7.66 -4.28
N TYR A 236 54.31 6.67 -5.16
CA TYR A 236 53.43 5.50 -5.24
C TYR A 236 53.44 4.68 -3.96
N ARG A 237 54.63 4.33 -3.44
CA ARG A 237 54.76 3.56 -2.19
C ARG A 237 54.08 4.26 -1.01
N THR A 238 54.18 5.59 -0.94
CA THR A 238 53.53 6.40 0.08
C THR A 238 52.00 6.39 -0.08
N ALA A 239 51.50 6.54 -1.30
CA ALA A 239 50.06 6.47 -1.60
C ALA A 239 49.48 5.08 -1.29
N LYS A 240 50.17 4.01 -1.67
CA LYS A 240 49.80 2.62 -1.36
C LYS A 240 49.71 2.41 0.15
N LYS A 241 50.75 2.77 0.92
CA LYS A 241 50.75 2.65 2.39
C LYS A 241 49.61 3.44 3.05
N LYS A 242 49.31 4.64 2.55
CA LYS A 242 48.14 5.43 3.03
C LYS A 242 46.83 4.72 2.74
N LYS A 243 46.71 4.08 1.57
CA LYS A 243 45.52 3.30 1.20
C LYS A 243 45.36 2.05 2.07
N GLU A 244 46.42 1.29 2.30
CA GLU A 244 46.43 0.14 3.21
C GLU A 244 45.93 0.53 4.61
N GLN A 245 46.42 1.64 5.16
CA GLN A 245 45.96 2.16 6.46
C GLN A 245 44.48 2.56 6.43
N SER A 246 44.02 3.18 5.35
CA SER A 246 42.61 3.55 5.18
C SER A 246 41.71 2.31 5.10
N ILE A 247 42.12 1.29 4.33
CA ILE A 247 41.42 0.00 4.21
C ILE A 247 41.34 -0.66 5.59
N LYS A 248 42.46 -0.77 6.31
CA LYS A 248 42.52 -1.30 7.68
C LYS A 248 41.52 -0.62 8.61
N LYS A 249 41.55 0.72 8.67
CA LYS A 249 40.62 1.50 9.51
C LYS A 249 39.16 1.31 9.11
N SER A 250 38.86 1.25 7.81
CA SER A 250 37.49 1.05 7.32
C SER A 250 36.94 -0.32 7.66
N MET A 251 37.76 -1.38 7.57
CA MET A 251 37.38 -2.74 7.96
C MET A 251 37.17 -2.84 9.47
N GLN A 252 38.07 -2.28 10.28
CA GLN A 252 37.92 -2.28 11.74
C GLN A 252 36.61 -1.63 12.20
N ARG A 253 36.27 -0.45 11.65
CA ARG A 253 35.00 0.23 11.94
C ARG A 253 33.78 -0.62 11.56
N LEU A 254 33.86 -1.31 10.41
CA LEU A 254 32.75 -2.16 9.96
C LEU A 254 32.62 -3.43 10.82
N GLU A 255 33.74 -4.04 11.21
CA GLU A 255 33.78 -5.16 12.16
C GLU A 255 33.20 -4.76 13.53
N GLU A 256 33.53 -3.57 14.04
CA GLU A 256 32.95 -3.04 15.28
C GLU A 256 31.42 -2.87 15.19
N VAL A 257 30.92 -2.36 14.06
CA VAL A 257 29.47 -2.25 13.80
C VAL A 257 28.80 -3.63 13.71
N PHE A 258 29.46 -4.61 13.08
CA PHE A 258 28.91 -5.97 13.03
C PHE A 258 28.91 -6.60 14.42
N ARG A 259 29.98 -6.47 15.21
CA ARG A 259 30.05 -6.99 16.59
C ARG A 259 29.00 -6.36 17.50
N SER A 260 28.78 -5.05 17.40
CA SER A 260 27.76 -4.38 18.22
C SER A 260 26.33 -4.77 17.84
N LYS A 261 26.08 -5.18 16.59
CA LYS A 261 24.76 -5.64 16.12
C LYS A 261 24.52 -7.13 16.29
N ILE A 262 25.55 -7.97 16.17
CA ILE A 262 25.45 -9.43 16.33
C ILE A 262 25.43 -9.81 17.82
N GLY A 263 25.85 -8.89 18.71
CA GLY A 263 25.80 -9.11 20.15
C GLY A 263 26.86 -10.10 20.59
N ASP A 264 28.10 -9.62 20.74
CA ASP A 264 28.95 -10.17 21.80
C ASP A 264 28.31 -9.78 23.14
N LYS A 265 27.30 -10.55 23.57
CA LYS A 265 27.04 -10.77 24.99
C LYS A 265 28.29 -11.48 25.52
N LYS A 266 29.27 -10.70 25.95
CA LYS A 266 30.17 -11.14 27.01
C LYS A 266 29.60 -10.69 28.34
#